data_AF-K9KCC8-F1
#
_entry.id   AF-K9KCC8-F1
#
_cell.length_a   1.000
_cell.length_b   1.000
_cell.length_c   1.000
_cell.angle_alpha   90.00
_cell.angle_beta   90.00
_cell.angle_gamma   90.00
#
_symmetry.space_group_name_H-M   'P 1'
#
loop_
_entity.id
_entity.type
_entity.pdbx_description
1 polymer ?
#
loop_
_entity_poly.entity_id
_entity_poly.type
_entity_poly.pdbx_seq_one_letter_code
_entity_poly.pdbx_strand_id
1 'polypeptide(L)' 'SWFVQALCSILNEHGKSLEIIQILTRVNHRVARHFESHSDDPRFHQKKQIPCVVSMLTKELYF' A
#
# COMPACT_ATOMS: atom_id res chain seq x y z
N SER A 1 7.42 4.65 -7.11
CA SER A 1 6.63 5.27 -6.04
C SER A 1 6.47 4.28 -4.88
N TRP A 2 6.30 4.75 -3.64
CA TRP A 2 6.13 3.88 -2.47
C TRP A 2 4.93 2.94 -2.59
N PHE A 3 3.81 3.45 -3.11
CA PHE A 3 2.60 2.67 -3.35
C PHE A 3 2.84 1.50 -4.31
N VAL A 4 3.41 1.74 -5.50
CA VAL A 4 3.63 0.68 -6.50
C VAL A 4 4.61 -0.38 -5.99
N GLN A 5 5.68 0.04 -5.29
CA GLN A 5 6.63 -0.91 -4.68
C GLN A 5 5.94 -1.81 -3.64
N ALA A 6 5.12 -1.22 -2.76
CA ALA A 6 4.36 -1.99 -1.78
C ALA A 6 3.31 -2.90 -2.44
N LEU A 7 2.58 -2.41 -3.45
CA LEU A 7 1.58 -3.17 -4.18
C LEU A 7 2.19 -4.39 -4.88
N CYS A 8 3.25 -4.21 -5.67
CA CYS A 8 3.93 -5.32 -6.34
C CYS A 8 4.51 -6.33 -5.34
N SER A 9 5.08 -5.87 -4.23
CA SER A 9 5.60 -6.75 -3.17
C SER A 9 4.51 -7.65 -2.59
N ILE A 10 3.35 -7.08 -2.20
CA ILE A 10 2.26 -7.84 -1.59
C ILE A 10 1.57 -8.74 -2.63
N LEU A 11 1.40 -8.29 -3.87
CA LEU A 11 0.81 -9.11 -4.95
C LEU A 11 1.69 -10.31 -5.30
N ASN A 12 3.02 -10.15 -5.35
CA ASN A 12 3.92 -11.27 -5.63
C ASN A 12 3.86 -12.35 -4.54
N GLU A 13 3.66 -11.94 -3.28
CA GLU A 13 3.61 -12.87 -2.14
C GLU A 13 2.22 -13.49 -1.93
N HIS A 14 1.15 -12.72 -2.17
CA HIS A 14 -0.20 -13.09 -1.72
C HIS A 14 -1.29 -12.92 -2.78
N GLY A 15 -0.95 -12.52 -4.01
CA GLY A 15 -1.93 -12.19 -5.05
C GLY A 15 -2.88 -13.34 -5.42
N LYS A 16 -2.50 -14.60 -5.15
CA LYS A 16 -3.32 -15.79 -5.44
C LYS A 16 -3.95 -16.44 -4.20
N SER A 17 -3.75 -15.87 -3.01
CA SER A 17 -4.14 -16.50 -1.74
C SER A 17 -4.92 -15.59 -0.80
N LEU A 18 -4.99 -14.29 -1.08
CA LEU A 18 -5.74 -13.32 -0.27
C LEU A 18 -6.77 -12.57 -1.12
N GLU A 19 -7.82 -12.13 -0.43
CA GLU A 19 -8.87 -11.28 -0.99
C GLU A 19 -8.32 -9.86 -1.28
N ILE A 20 -8.83 -9.16 -2.30
CA ILE A 20 -8.27 -7.88 -2.77
C ILE A 20 -8.21 -6.80 -1.67
N ILE A 21 -9.19 -6.70 -0.78
CA ILE A 21 -9.21 -5.72 0.31
C ILE A 21 -8.19 -6.10 1.39
N GLN A 22 -7.94 -7.39 1.62
CA GLN A 22 -6.84 -7.83 2.48
C GLN A 22 -5.48 -7.44 1.90
N ILE A 23 -5.28 -7.64 0.59
CA ILE A 23 -4.07 -7.22 -0.13
C ILE A 23 -3.87 -5.70 0.01
N LEU A 24 -4.89 -4.91 -0.32
CA LEU A 24 -4.80 -3.45 -0.27
C LEU A 24 -4.62 -2.92 1.17
N THR A 25 -5.21 -3.58 2.17
CA THR A 25 -4.95 -3.28 3.59
C THR A 25 -3.49 -3.50 3.97
N ARG A 26 -2.87 -4.60 3.51
CA ARG A 26 -1.44 -4.86 3.74
C ARG A 26 -0.56 -3.85 3.01
N VAL A 27 -0.95 -3.44 1.80
CA VAL A 27 -0.27 -2.36 1.07
C VAL A 27 -0.33 -1.05 1.86
N ASN A 28 -1.50 -0.68 2.40
CA ASN A 28 -1.66 0.51 3.25
C ASN A 28 -0.72 0.47 4.45
N HIS A 29 -0.68 -0.65 5.16
CA HIS A 29 0.21 -0.84 6.31
C HIS A 29 1.68 -0.73 5.90
N ARG A 30 2.09 -1.37 4.80
CA ARG A 30 3.47 -1.35 4.32
C ARG A 30 3.90 0.07 3.96
N VAL A 31 3.09 0.82 3.20
CA VAL A 31 3.37 2.22 2.86
C VAL A 31 3.52 3.08 4.12
N ALA A 32 2.60 2.95 5.09
CA ALA A 32 2.62 3.77 6.31
C ALA A 32 3.83 3.51 7.22
N ARG A 33 4.28 2.25 7.30
CA ARG A 33 5.33 1.83 8.26
C ARG A 33 6.73 1.79 7.68
N HIS A 34 6.87 1.48 6.39
CA HIS A 34 8.18 1.18 5.79
C HIS A 34 8.73 2.32 4.94
N PHE A 35 8.00 3.41 4.78
CA PHE A 35 8.42 4.54 3.95
C PHE A 35 8.34 5.87 4.71
N GLU A 36 9.31 6.72 4.43
CA GLU A 36 9.45 8.07 4.96
C GLU A 36 10.28 8.92 3.99
N SER A 37 9.94 10.19 3.83
CA SER A 37 10.65 11.04 2.88
C SER A 37 11.98 11.51 3.44
N HIS A 38 12.98 11.49 2.58
CA HIS A 38 14.29 12.06 2.85
C HIS A 38 14.55 13.20 1.87
N SER A 39 14.79 14.41 2.38
CA SER A 39 14.99 15.61 1.57
C SER A 39 15.85 16.61 2.35
N ASP A 40 16.71 17.34 1.65
CA ASP A 40 17.50 18.43 2.23
C ASP A 40 16.64 19.65 2.61
N ASP A 41 15.44 19.78 2.02
CA ASP A 41 14.47 20.81 2.40
C ASP A 41 13.68 20.34 3.64
N PRO A 42 13.79 21.03 4.80
CA PRO A 42 13.09 20.64 6.02
C PRO A 42 11.57 20.57 5.88
N ARG A 43 10.99 21.30 4.91
CA ARG A 43 9.55 21.27 4.63
C ARG A 43 9.10 19.92 4.09
N PHE A 44 9.98 19.18 3.43
CA PHE A 44 9.69 17.89 2.79
C PHE A 44 10.39 16.70 3.43
N HIS A 45 11.22 16.90 4.45
CA HIS A 45 11.85 15.82 5.21
C HIS A 45 10.88 15.16 6.21
N GLN A 46 11.08 13.87 6.47
CA GLN A 46 10.35 13.05 7.46
C GLN A 46 8.83 13.03 7.27
N LYS A 47 8.36 13.13 6.02
CA LYS A 47 6.93 13.02 5.70
C LYS A 47 6.53 11.57 5.50
N LYS A 48 5.26 11.30 5.83
CA LYS A 48 4.63 9.98 5.76
C LYS A 48 3.54 9.98 4.70
N GLN A 49 3.09 8.78 4.33
CA GLN A 49 2.02 8.58 3.37
C GLN A 49 1.10 7.45 3.83
N ILE A 50 -0.19 7.57 3.53
CA ILE A 50 -1.19 6.49 3.62
C ILE A 50 -1.96 6.43 2.29
N PRO A 51 -2.05 5.27 1.61
CA PRO A 51 -2.92 5.13 0.45
C PRO A 51 -4.40 5.09 0.87
N CYS A 52 -5.29 5.40 -0.07
CA CYS A 52 -6.74 5.40 0.15
C CYS A 52 -7.40 4.35 -0.74
N VAL A 53 -8.30 3.55 -0.18
CA VAL A 53 -9.06 2.51 -0.89
C VAL A 53 -10.53 2.89 -0.82
N VAL A 54 -11.19 2.94 -1.97
CA VAL A 54 -12.64 3.13 -2.09
C VAL A 54 -13.18 1.92 -2.82
N SER A 55 -14.10 1.18 -2.19
CA SER A 55 -14.69 -0.03 -2.75
C SER A 55 -16.20 0.13 -2.89
N MET A 56 -16.70 -0.23 -4.07
CA MET A 56 -18.12 -0.49 -4.34
C MET A 56 -18.33 -1.95 -4.75
N LEU A 57 -17.35 -2.82 -4.48
CA LEU A 57 -17.47 -4.25 -4.73
C LEU A 57 -18.60 -4.82 -3.85
N THR A 58 -19.42 -5.69 -4.43
CA THR A 58 -20.55 -6.32 -3.75
C THR A 58 -20.27 -7.77 -3.36
N LYS A 59 -19.06 -8.25 -3.63
CA LYS A 59 -18.55 -9.58 -3.31
C LYS A 59 -17.05 -9.51 -3.04
N GLU A 60 -16.55 -10.50 -2.33
CA GLU A 60 -15.12 -10.76 -2.21
C GLU A 60 -14.51 -11.01 -3.60
N LEU A 61 -13.30 -10.50 -3.82
CA LEU A 61 -12.56 -10.71 -5.06
C LEU A 61 -11.24 -11.43 -4.77
N TYR A 62 -11.10 -12.60 -5.38
CA TYR A 62 -9.86 -13.39 -5.46
C TYR A 62 -9.44 -13.51 -6.92
N PHE A 63 -8.14 -13.65 -7.17
CA PHE A 63 -7.55 -13.83 -8.50
C PHE A 63 -7.28 -15.30 -8.81
#